data_AF-A0A2G9N2X9-F1
#
_entry.id   AF-A0A2G9N2X9-F1
#
_cell.length_a   1.000
_cell.length_b   1.000
_cell.length_c   1.000
_cell.angle_alpha   90.00
_cell.angle_beta   90.00
_cell.angle_gamma   90.00
#
_symmetry.space_group_name_H-M   'P 1'
#
loop_
_entity.id
_entity.type
_entity.pdbx_description
1 polymer ?
#
loop_
_entity_poly.entity_id
_entity_poly.type
_entity_poly.pdbx_seq_one_letter_code
_entity_poly.pdbx_strand_id
1 'polypeptide(L)'
;ALLAEYLGGTFVNLTNVDGIYNADPRDYPDAHRFDEIGYDNLISLIQESGSKPGQNVVLDLACCMILKRSKILGAVMDGADLGNFSNFVNNLSFTGTLIKDIENETPVAESEKPKKSSKKKVLKKKSAYKKGSWRDEYETPDPRDIKF
;
A
#
# COMPACT_ATOMS: atom_id res chain seq x y z
N ALA A 1 4.91 9.76 -10.89
CA ALA A 1 4.26 9.73 -12.23
C ALA A 1 4.54 10.96 -13.08
N LEU A 2 4.20 12.20 -12.66
CA LEU A 2 4.40 13.40 -13.49
C LEU A 2 5.83 13.58 -14.02
N LEU A 3 6.85 13.31 -13.21
CA LEU A 3 8.24 13.38 -13.65
C LEU A 3 8.57 12.31 -14.70
N ALA A 4 8.04 11.10 -14.52
CA ALA A 4 8.21 10.01 -15.49
C ALA A 4 7.51 10.34 -16.82
N GLU A 5 6.32 10.95 -16.75
CA GLU A 5 5.59 11.48 -17.92
C GLU A 5 6.41 12.53 -18.66
N TYR A 6 6.95 13.50 -17.93
CA TYR A 6 7.75 14.58 -18.51
C TYR A 6 9.05 14.08 -19.17
N LEU A 7 9.71 13.08 -18.56
CA LEU A 7 10.98 12.54 -19.04
C LEU A 7 10.83 11.38 -20.03
N GLY A 8 9.63 10.85 -20.23
CA GLY A 8 9.42 9.59 -20.98
C GLY A 8 10.06 8.37 -20.30
N GLY A 9 10.17 8.40 -18.97
CA GLY A 9 10.82 7.34 -18.19
C GLY A 9 9.86 6.30 -17.64
N THR A 10 10.41 5.17 -17.18
CA THR A 10 9.67 4.16 -16.41
C THR A 10 9.41 4.66 -15.00
N PHE A 11 8.19 4.46 -14.50
CA PHE A 11 7.84 4.75 -13.12
C PHE A 11 8.12 3.54 -12.22
N VAL A 12 8.84 3.73 -11.12
CA VAL A 12 9.09 2.67 -10.13
C VAL A 12 8.68 3.17 -8.75
N ASN A 13 7.83 2.42 -8.06
CA ASN A 13 7.46 2.67 -6.68
C ASN A 13 8.10 1.61 -5.78
N LEU A 14 9.05 2.04 -4.95
CA LEU A 14 9.70 1.23 -3.94
C LEU A 14 8.94 1.40 -2.62
N THR A 15 8.33 0.33 -2.13
CA THR A 15 7.46 0.34 -0.96
C THR A 15 7.88 -0.71 0.07
N ASN A 16 7.17 -0.86 1.18
CA ASN A 16 7.44 -1.85 2.22
C ASN A 16 6.72 -3.20 2.00
N VAL A 17 6.20 -3.41 0.80
CA VAL A 17 5.56 -4.64 0.33
C VAL A 17 6.16 -5.00 -1.02
N ASP A 18 6.14 -6.27 -1.35
CA ASP A 18 6.78 -6.83 -2.55
C ASP A 18 5.90 -6.72 -3.81
N GLY A 19 4.78 -5.98 -3.77
CA GLY A 19 3.96 -5.69 -4.95
C GLY A 19 2.53 -5.28 -4.61
N ILE A 20 1.67 -5.34 -5.63
CA ILE A 20 0.24 -5.04 -5.54
C ILE A 20 -0.52 -6.36 -5.34
N TYR A 21 -1.45 -6.36 -4.40
CA TYR A 21 -2.26 -7.52 -4.04
C TYR A 21 -3.74 -7.29 -4.31
N ASN A 22 -4.48 -8.39 -4.55
CA ASN A 22 -5.94 -8.34 -4.68
C ASN A 22 -6.66 -7.99 -3.34
N ALA A 23 -6.00 -8.24 -2.22
CA ALA A 23 -6.45 -7.91 -0.86
C ALA A 23 -5.25 -7.73 0.08
N ASP A 24 -5.43 -7.12 1.25
CA ASP A 24 -4.33 -7.00 2.23
C ASP A 24 -3.90 -8.39 2.74
N PRO A 25 -2.66 -8.85 2.50
CA PRO A 25 -2.19 -10.17 2.93
C PRO A 25 -2.13 -10.34 4.46
N ARG A 26 -2.19 -9.24 5.22
CA ARG A 26 -2.25 -9.28 6.70
C ARG A 26 -3.63 -9.71 7.19
N ASP A 27 -4.68 -9.36 6.44
CA ASP A 27 -6.07 -9.66 6.77
C ASP A 27 -6.60 -10.91 6.05
N TYR A 28 -6.10 -11.16 4.83
CA TYR A 28 -6.53 -12.23 3.93
C TYR A 28 -5.34 -13.15 3.60
N PRO A 29 -5.25 -14.34 4.23
CA PRO A 29 -4.18 -15.30 3.94
C PRO A 29 -4.17 -15.82 2.51
N ASP A 30 -5.30 -15.72 1.83
CA ASP A 30 -5.55 -16.04 0.42
C ASP A 30 -5.40 -14.80 -0.48
N ALA A 31 -4.75 -13.73 0.00
CA ALA A 31 -4.33 -12.63 -0.85
C ALA A 31 -3.22 -13.09 -1.80
N HIS A 32 -3.36 -12.73 -3.07
CA HIS A 32 -2.41 -13.04 -4.12
C HIS A 32 -1.84 -11.74 -4.67
N ARG A 33 -0.53 -11.73 -4.88
CA ARG A 33 0.17 -10.64 -5.57
C ARG A 33 -0.07 -10.78 -7.06
N PHE A 34 -0.26 -9.65 -7.74
CA PHE A 34 -0.23 -9.60 -9.19
C PHE A 34 1.23 -9.55 -9.67
N ASP A 35 1.63 -10.43 -10.59
CA ASP A 35 2.92 -10.27 -11.27
C ASP A 35 2.83 -9.15 -12.34
N GLU A 36 1.68 -9.04 -13.00
CA GLU A 36 1.34 -7.97 -13.91
C GLU A 36 -0.08 -7.47 -13.64
N ILE A 37 -0.33 -6.17 -13.81
CA ILE A 37 -1.66 -5.57 -13.71
C ILE A 37 -1.84 -4.47 -14.75
N GLY A 38 -3.00 -4.43 -15.39
CA GLY A 38 -3.35 -3.36 -16.31
C GLY A 38 -3.83 -2.11 -15.59
N TYR A 39 -3.83 -0.99 -16.31
CA TYR A 39 -4.20 0.30 -15.73
C TYR A 39 -5.64 0.32 -15.22
N ASP A 40 -6.57 -0.31 -15.94
CA ASP A 40 -8.00 -0.33 -15.60
C ASP A 40 -8.28 -1.18 -14.36
N ASN A 41 -7.64 -2.34 -14.27
CA ASN A 41 -7.71 -3.21 -13.10
C ASN A 41 -7.09 -2.54 -11.87
N LEU A 42 -5.95 -1.87 -12.03
CA LEU A 42 -5.32 -1.10 -10.96
C LEU A 42 -6.22 0.02 -10.44
N ILE A 43 -6.84 0.80 -11.33
CA ILE A 43 -7.76 1.88 -10.95
C ILE A 43 -8.98 1.31 -10.23
N SER A 44 -9.55 0.20 -10.74
CA SER A 44 -10.70 -0.47 -10.12
C SER A 44 -10.38 -0.96 -8.71
N LEU A 45 -9.20 -1.56 -8.51
CA LEU A 45 -8.71 -2.02 -7.21
C LEU A 45 -8.57 -0.87 -6.21
N ILE A 46 -8.05 0.28 -6.65
CA ILE A 46 -7.89 1.47 -5.80
C ILE A 46 -9.25 2.08 -5.45
N GLN A 47 -10.18 2.13 -6.39
CA GLN A 47 -11.54 2.65 -6.14
C GLN A 47 -12.32 1.77 -5.17
N GLU A 48 -12.21 0.44 -5.28
CA GLU A 48 -12.84 -0.49 -4.33
C GLU A 48 -12.23 -0.40 -2.92
N SER A 49 -10.91 -0.20 -2.83
CA SER A 49 -10.19 -0.13 -1.55
C SER A 49 -10.37 1.21 -0.83
N GLY A 50 -10.47 2.33 -1.56
CA GLY A 50 -10.73 3.66 -1.00
C GLY A 50 -12.04 3.78 -0.21
N SER A 51 -12.98 2.85 -0.42
CA SER A 51 -14.25 2.77 0.32
C SER A 51 -14.11 2.06 1.68
N LYS A 52 -13.00 1.36 1.94
CA LYS A 52 -12.80 0.54 3.15
C LYS A 52 -11.66 1.11 4.02
N PRO A 53 -11.96 1.56 5.25
CA PRO A 53 -10.91 1.96 6.19
C PRO A 53 -9.93 0.83 6.48
N GLY A 54 -8.63 1.11 6.40
CA GLY A 54 -7.55 0.18 6.81
C GLY A 54 -6.91 -0.66 5.70
N GLN A 55 -7.25 -0.44 4.42
CA GLN A 55 -6.51 -1.07 3.32
C GLN A 55 -5.25 -0.27 2.98
N ASN A 56 -4.11 -0.95 2.91
CA ASN A 56 -2.83 -0.35 2.55
C ASN A 56 -2.77 -0.17 1.02
N VAL A 57 -3.20 0.99 0.53
CA VAL A 57 -3.17 1.31 -0.90
C VAL A 57 -1.75 1.72 -1.28
N VAL A 58 -1.13 0.96 -2.19
CA VAL A 58 0.29 1.13 -2.57
C VAL A 58 0.51 2.37 -3.47
N LEU A 59 -0.51 2.79 -4.23
CA LEU A 59 -0.45 3.91 -5.17
C LEU A 59 -1.71 4.76 -5.07
N ASP A 60 -1.57 6.08 -5.17
CA ASP A 60 -2.72 6.98 -5.22
C ASP A 60 -3.45 6.94 -6.59
N LEU A 61 -4.73 7.31 -6.60
CA LEU A 61 -5.55 7.31 -7.81
C LEU A 61 -5.01 8.27 -8.89
N ALA A 62 -4.45 9.42 -8.50
CA ALA A 62 -3.93 10.40 -9.45
C ALA A 62 -2.71 9.86 -10.21
N CYS A 63 -1.82 9.14 -9.52
CA CYS A 63 -0.67 8.44 -10.07
C CYS A 63 -1.13 7.42 -11.11
N CYS A 64 -2.10 6.57 -10.77
CA CYS A 64 -2.63 5.56 -11.69
C CYS A 64 -3.28 6.17 -12.94
N MET A 65 -4.01 7.28 -12.78
CA MET A 65 -4.59 8.02 -13.91
C MET A 65 -3.52 8.59 -14.85
N ILE A 66 -2.39 9.07 -14.31
CA ILE A 66 -1.26 9.55 -15.11
C ILE A 66 -0.59 8.38 -15.84
N LEU A 67 -0.34 7.25 -15.16
CA LEU A 67 0.23 6.06 -15.79
C LEU A 67 -0.64 5.59 -16.98
N LYS A 68 -1.97 5.54 -16.77
CA LYS A 68 -2.94 5.16 -17.80
C LYS A 68 -2.92 6.09 -19.00
N ARG A 69 -3.14 7.40 -18.77
CA ARG A 69 -3.32 8.37 -19.86
C ARG A 69 -2.06 8.51 -20.72
N SER A 70 -0.90 8.27 -20.12
CA SER A 70 0.41 8.49 -20.74
C SER A 70 1.11 7.18 -21.11
N LYS A 71 0.43 6.05 -20.91
CA LYS A 71 0.91 4.68 -21.17
C LYS A 71 2.32 4.43 -20.61
N ILE A 72 2.57 4.95 -19.41
CA ILE A 72 3.87 4.83 -18.75
C ILE A 72 3.97 3.47 -18.08
N LEU A 73 5.02 2.72 -18.44
CA LEU A 73 5.36 1.49 -17.74
C LEU A 73 5.64 1.79 -16.26
N GLY A 74 4.92 1.10 -15.38
CA GLY A 74 5.08 1.20 -13.94
C GLY A 74 5.61 -0.10 -13.34
N ALA A 75 6.30 -0.02 -12.21
CA ALA A 75 6.64 -1.18 -11.40
C ALA A 75 6.46 -0.87 -9.91
N VAL A 76 6.02 -1.85 -9.14
CA VAL A 76 5.92 -1.81 -7.68
C VAL A 76 6.72 -2.97 -7.11
N MET A 77 7.61 -2.70 -6.16
CA MET A 77 8.44 -3.73 -5.51
C MET A 77 8.90 -3.28 -4.11
N ASP A 78 9.50 -4.20 -3.37
CA ASP A 78 10.07 -3.92 -2.04
C ASP A 78 11.31 -3.02 -2.16
N GLY A 79 11.28 -1.87 -1.49
CA GLY A 79 12.38 -0.91 -1.42
C GLY A 79 13.54 -1.34 -0.52
N ALA A 80 13.36 -2.36 0.32
CA ALA A 80 14.44 -2.93 1.11
C ALA A 80 15.35 -3.86 0.26
N ASP A 81 14.84 -4.41 -0.84
CA ASP A 81 15.59 -5.30 -1.74
C ASP A 81 16.20 -4.52 -2.92
N LEU A 82 17.35 -3.89 -2.66
CA LEU A 82 18.09 -3.17 -3.71
C LEU A 82 18.66 -4.10 -4.79
N GLY A 83 18.86 -5.39 -4.49
CA GLY A 83 19.29 -6.38 -5.47
C GLY A 83 18.21 -6.61 -6.52
N ASN A 84 16.96 -6.74 -6.06
CA ASN A 84 15.79 -6.84 -6.93
C ASN A 84 15.57 -5.58 -7.78
N PHE A 85 15.73 -4.39 -7.19
CA PHE A 85 15.68 -3.14 -7.95
C PHE A 85 16.76 -3.07 -9.03
N SER A 86 18.00 -3.47 -8.71
CA SER A 86 19.09 -3.57 -9.68
C SER A 86 18.76 -4.54 -10.81
N ASN A 87 18.16 -5.69 -10.50
CA ASN A 87 17.72 -6.65 -11.51
C ASN A 87 16.71 -6.02 -12.48
N PHE A 88 15.70 -5.32 -11.95
CA PHE A 88 14.70 -4.63 -12.76
C PHE A 88 15.33 -3.61 -13.71
N VAL A 89 16.22 -2.74 -13.22
CA VAL A 89 16.90 -1.72 -14.04
C VAL A 89 17.75 -2.34 -15.15
N ASN A 90 18.34 -3.51 -14.89
CA ASN A 90 19.16 -4.25 -15.87
C ASN A 90 18.34 -5.18 -16.78
N ASN A 91 17.00 -5.09 -16.77
CA ASN A 91 16.10 -5.97 -17.52
C ASN A 91 16.28 -7.47 -17.22
N LEU A 92 16.63 -7.80 -15.98
CA LEU A 92 16.67 -9.16 -15.46
C LEU A 92 15.36 -9.51 -14.75
N SER A 93 15.19 -10.78 -14.39
CA SER A 93 14.05 -11.23 -13.60
C SER A 93 13.99 -10.50 -12.26
N PHE A 94 12.83 -9.93 -11.94
CA PHE A 94 12.58 -9.24 -10.69
C PHE A 94 11.29 -9.76 -10.04
N THR A 95 11.15 -9.48 -8.76
CA THR A 95 10.01 -9.82 -7.91
C THR A 95 9.23 -8.53 -7.67
N GLY A 96 7.97 -8.49 -8.07
CA GLY A 96 7.16 -7.28 -7.99
C GLY A 96 5.88 -7.38 -8.81
N THR A 97 5.23 -6.24 -8.98
CA THR A 97 4.11 -6.08 -9.92
C THR A 97 4.49 -5.12 -11.03
N LEU A 98 4.40 -5.57 -12.28
CA LEU A 98 4.54 -4.74 -13.46
C LEU A 98 3.19 -4.11 -13.83
N ILE A 99 3.16 -2.80 -14.05
CA ILE A 99 1.98 -2.06 -14.48
C ILE A 99 2.17 -1.68 -15.95
N LYS A 100 1.31 -2.19 -16.82
CA LYS A 100 1.41 -1.95 -18.27
C LYS A 100 0.03 -1.94 -18.94
N ASP A 101 0.00 -1.61 -20.22
CA ASP A 101 -1.21 -1.80 -21.03
C ASP A 101 -1.35 -3.30 -21.32
N ILE A 102 -2.47 -3.92 -20.92
CA ILE A 102 -2.74 -5.35 -21.15
C ILE A 102 -3.99 -5.45 -22.02
N GLU A 103 -3.83 -5.90 -23.26
CA GLU A 103 -4.96 -6.13 -24.16
C GLU A 103 -5.76 -7.35 -23.70
N ASN A 104 -7.08 -7.20 -23.62
CA ASN A 104 -8.02 -8.24 -23.18
C ASN A 104 -7.83 -8.69 -21.71
N GLU A 105 -7.44 -7.77 -20.83
CA GLU A 105 -7.39 -8.05 -19.40
C GLU A 105 -8.78 -8.42 -18.86
N THR A 106 -8.87 -9.50 -18.10
CA THR A 106 -10.11 -9.86 -17.39
C THR A 106 -10.28 -8.95 -16.18
N PRO A 107 -11.47 -8.36 -15.95
CA PRO A 107 -11.69 -7.50 -14.80
C PRO A 107 -11.39 -8.21 -13.47
N VAL A 108 -10.72 -7.54 -12.54
CA VAL A 108 -10.47 -8.07 -11.17
C VAL A 108 -11.78 -8.47 -10.47
N ALA A 109 -12.91 -7.88 -10.86
CA ALA A 109 -14.23 -8.21 -10.32
C ALA A 109 -14.67 -9.67 -10.57
N GLU A 110 -14.19 -10.31 -11.65
CA GLU A 110 -14.55 -11.68 -12.02
C GLU A 110 -13.65 -12.76 -11.36
N SER A 111 -12.48 -12.41 -10.84
CA SER A 111 -11.53 -13.37 -10.23
C SER A 111 -11.58 -13.31 -8.70
N GLU A 112 -12.27 -14.31 -8.12
CA GLU A 112 -12.24 -14.77 -6.73
C GLU A 112 -11.78 -13.76 -5.67
N LYS A 113 -12.74 -13.00 -5.11
CA LYS A 113 -12.50 -12.25 -3.88
C LYS A 113 -12.21 -13.23 -2.73
N PRO A 114 -11.08 -13.08 -2.03
CA PRO A 114 -10.71 -13.96 -0.92
C PRO A 114 -11.80 -13.97 0.17
N LYS A 115 -12.15 -15.17 0.66
CA LYS A 115 -13.22 -15.33 1.66
C LYS A 115 -12.68 -14.84 3.00
N LYS A 116 -13.31 -13.80 3.58
CA LYS A 116 -12.96 -13.28 4.91
C LYS A 116 -12.77 -14.42 5.91
N SER A 117 -11.56 -14.58 6.43
CA SER A 117 -11.33 -15.47 7.56
C SER A 117 -12.16 -14.99 8.74
N SER A 118 -13.01 -15.87 9.27
CA SER A 118 -13.72 -15.62 10.52
C SER A 118 -12.66 -15.46 11.60
N LYS A 119 -12.55 -14.25 12.18
CA LYS A 119 -11.60 -13.95 13.26
C LYS A 119 -11.59 -15.08 14.29
N LYS A 120 -10.53 -15.91 14.32
CA LYS A 120 -10.26 -16.77 15.48
C LYS A 120 -10.04 -15.82 16.66
N LYS A 121 -10.94 -15.91 17.63
CA LYS A 121 -10.91 -15.17 18.89
C LYS A 121 -9.68 -15.65 19.67
N VAL A 122 -8.51 -15.09 19.39
CA VAL A 122 -7.32 -15.31 20.23
C VAL A 122 -7.60 -14.62 21.56
N LEU A 123 -7.84 -15.42 22.60
CA LEU A 123 -7.90 -14.96 23.98
C LEU A 123 -6.61 -14.19 24.27
N LYS A 124 -6.68 -12.86 24.38
CA LYS A 124 -5.60 -12.06 24.95
C LYS A 124 -5.41 -12.49 26.41
N LYS A 125 -4.31 -13.21 26.71
CA LYS A 125 -3.80 -13.30 28.07
C LYS A 125 -3.50 -11.86 28.53
N LYS A 126 -4.19 -11.40 29.57
CA LYS A 126 -3.91 -10.13 30.24
C LYS A 126 -2.54 -10.24 30.90
N SER A 127 -1.51 -9.64 30.30
CA SER A 127 -0.30 -9.29 31.05
C SER A 127 -0.63 -8.04 31.87
N ALA A 128 -0.54 -8.16 33.19
CA ALA A 128 -0.86 -7.09 34.13
C ALA A 128 0.23 -6.00 34.05
N TYR A 129 -0.11 -4.88 33.41
CA TYR A 129 0.71 -3.67 33.48
C TYR A 129 0.52 -3.02 34.86
N LYS A 130 1.57 -3.00 35.69
CA LYS A 130 1.58 -2.24 36.95
C LYS A 130 1.59 -0.75 36.62
N LYS A 131 0.46 -0.08 36.87
CA LYS A 131 0.31 1.37 36.73
C LYS A 131 1.03 2.06 37.90
N GLY A 132 2.18 2.69 37.62
CA GLY A 132 2.79 3.64 38.55
C GLY A 132 1.87 4.84 38.73
N SER A 133 1.65 5.24 39.98
CA SER A 133 0.86 6.40 40.37
C SER A 133 1.78 7.62 40.50
N TRP A 134 1.83 8.45 39.46
CA TRP A 134 2.28 9.84 39.60
C TRP A 134 1.03 10.71 39.52
N ARG A 135 0.50 11.10 40.69
CA ARG A 135 -0.35 12.27 40.85
C ARG A 135 0.57 13.35 41.41
N ASP A 136 1.15 14.13 40.53
CA ASP A 136 1.59 15.47 40.91
C ASP A 136 0.49 16.41 40.42
N GLU A 137 -0.20 17.02 41.38
CA GLU A 137 -1.21 18.06 41.16
C GLU A 137 -0.53 19.25 40.47
N TYR A 138 -0.71 19.35 39.15
CA TYR A 138 -0.32 20.55 38.43
C TYR A 138 -1.47 21.57 38.57
N GLU A 139 -1.34 22.49 39.52
CA GLU A 139 -2.22 23.66 39.57
C GLU A 139 -1.78 24.68 38.50
N THR A 140 -2.71 25.04 37.62
CA THR A 140 -2.49 26.07 36.60
C THR A 140 -2.28 27.42 37.29
N PRO A 141 -1.14 28.11 37.11
CA PRO A 141 -0.91 29.42 37.73
C PRO A 141 -1.91 30.47 37.22
N ASP A 142 -2.37 31.37 38.10
CA ASP A 142 -3.24 32.50 37.70
C ASP A 142 -2.48 33.39 36.70
N PRO A 143 -3.05 33.71 35.53
CA PRO A 143 -2.41 34.57 34.52
C PRO A 143 -1.99 35.95 35.02
N ARG A 144 -2.52 36.40 36.18
CA ARG A 144 -2.20 37.69 36.80
C ARG A 144 -0.94 37.67 37.67
N ASP A 145 -0.42 36.49 37.99
CA ASP A 145 0.81 36.33 38.78
C ASP A 145 2.09 36.26 37.92
N ILE A 146 1.95 36.39 36.60
CA ILE A 146 3.08 36.46 35.67
C ILE A 146 3.64 37.89 35.71
N LYS A 147 4.73 38.07 36.47
CA LYS A 147 5.53 39.31 36.42
C LYS A 147 6.46 39.25 35.21
N PHE A 148 6.38 40.27 34.35
CA PHE A 148 7.30 40.50 33.23
C PHE A 148 8.66 41.00 33.69
#